data_AF-A0AAD7PE55-F1
#
_entry.id   AF-A0AAD7PE55-F1
#
_cell.length_a   1.000
_cell.length_b   1.000
_cell.length_c   1.000
_cell.angle_alpha   90.00
_cell.angle_beta   90.00
_cell.angle_gamma   90.00
#
_symmetry.space_group_name_H-M   'P 1'
#
loop_
_entity.id
_entity.type
_entity.pdbx_description
1 polymer ?
#
loop_
_entity_poly.entity_id
_entity_poly.type
_entity_poly.pdbx_seq_one_letter_code
_entity_poly.pdbx_strand_id
1 'polypeptide(L)'
;MEEILERMGEDPRDLKQEQDAIEDVAKHLCWKKVIEKNDLAIWQKHINHIECINSRKVYKMPHICKSDNPDAAWYKNMETCITPLPEVSSSDEVSGGSLEKWPERAFAIPPRIVALLKYQVWVMNVVPAIDQFGLIYERGLIGTYQDWCEAFSTIPRTYDLIHASGVFGIYQDRCDITVILLEMDRILRPEGTVIFRGTVELLVKIKSITDGMRWKSQIMDHESGPFNPEKILLAVKTYWTGEATTQKQD
;
A
#
# COMPACT_ATOMS: atom_id res chain seq x y z
N MET A 1 -27.68 8.53 30.35
CA MET A 1 -26.71 7.56 29.82
C MET A 1 -27.34 6.17 29.74
N GLU A 2 -28.07 5.75 30.79
CA GLU A 2 -28.90 4.53 30.76
C GLU A 2 -29.97 4.54 29.66
N GLU A 3 -30.66 5.66 29.40
CA GLU A 3 -31.71 5.75 28.37
C GLU A 3 -31.23 5.65 26.90
N ILE A 4 -29.92 5.79 26.62
CA ILE A 4 -29.37 5.68 25.26
C ILE A 4 -28.99 4.21 24.96
N LEU A 5 -28.51 3.48 25.97
CA LEU A 5 -28.16 2.05 25.87
C LEU A 5 -29.38 1.17 25.61
N GLU A 6 -30.52 1.47 26.25
CA GLU A 6 -31.78 0.71 26.02
C GLU A 6 -32.34 0.86 24.60
N ARG A 7 -32.05 1.96 23.88
CA ARG A 7 -32.55 2.17 22.51
C ARG A 7 -31.76 1.45 21.42
N MET A 8 -30.56 0.95 21.73
CA MET A 8 -29.73 0.18 20.80
C MET A 8 -29.76 -1.33 21.08
N GLY A 9 -30.41 -1.77 22.17
CA GLY A 9 -30.65 -3.20 22.45
C GLY A 9 -29.42 -4.00 22.89
N GLU A 10 -28.32 -3.34 23.28
CA GLU A 10 -27.10 -4.01 23.75
C GLU A 10 -27.07 -4.08 25.30
N ASP A 11 -26.86 -5.28 25.85
CA ASP A 11 -26.74 -5.49 27.30
C ASP A 11 -25.42 -4.89 27.81
N PRO A 12 -25.45 -4.02 28.84
CA PRO A 12 -24.23 -3.48 29.45
C PRO A 12 -23.20 -4.54 29.90
N ARG A 13 -23.66 -5.76 30.19
CA ARG A 13 -22.79 -6.90 30.53
C ARG A 13 -22.03 -7.43 29.32
N ASP A 14 -22.66 -7.45 28.15
CA ASP A 14 -22.04 -7.90 26.90
C ASP A 14 -20.95 -6.92 26.48
N LEU A 15 -21.23 -5.61 26.56
CA LEU A 15 -20.24 -4.55 26.30
C LEU A 15 -19.02 -4.64 27.21
N LYS A 16 -19.23 -4.96 28.49
CA LYS A 16 -18.13 -5.15 29.43
C LYS A 16 -17.30 -6.38 29.08
N GLN A 17 -17.95 -7.49 28.71
CA GLN A 17 -17.26 -8.71 28.33
C GLN A 17 -16.42 -8.52 27.06
N GLU A 18 -16.94 -7.80 26.07
CA GLU A 18 -16.19 -7.43 24.87
C GLU A 18 -15.00 -6.53 25.20
N GLN A 19 -15.20 -5.53 26.07
CA GLN A 19 -14.13 -4.65 26.51
C GLN A 19 -13.01 -5.42 27.24
N ASP A 20 -13.36 -6.35 28.13
CA ASP A 20 -12.41 -7.21 28.84
C ASP A 20 -11.63 -8.10 27.86
N ALA A 21 -12.29 -8.62 26.82
CA ALA A 21 -11.63 -9.41 25.77
C ALA A 21 -10.65 -8.58 24.95
N ILE A 22 -11.01 -7.34 24.57
CA ILE A 22 -10.12 -6.42 23.85
C ILE A 22 -8.89 -6.08 24.70
N GLU A 23 -9.09 -5.81 26.00
CA GLU A 23 -7.99 -5.56 26.91
C GLU A 23 -7.04 -6.74 27.07
N ASP A 24 -7.60 -7.94 27.14
CA ASP A 24 -6.81 -9.16 27.23
C ASP A 24 -5.96 -9.35 25.98
N VAL A 25 -6.54 -9.15 24.78
CA VAL A 25 -5.78 -9.19 23.52
C VAL A 25 -4.69 -8.11 23.49
N ALA A 26 -4.98 -6.88 23.88
CA ALA A 26 -4.00 -5.79 23.91
C ALA A 26 -2.82 -6.09 24.86
N LYS A 27 -3.10 -6.69 26.03
CA LYS A 27 -2.07 -7.18 26.97
C LYS A 27 -1.23 -8.28 26.32
N HIS A 28 -1.87 -9.25 25.67
CA HIS A 28 -1.21 -10.30 24.91
C HIS A 28 -0.43 -9.81 23.70
N LEU A 29 -0.70 -8.61 23.17
CA LEU A 29 0.09 -7.96 22.12
C LEU A 29 1.19 -7.03 22.66
N CYS A 30 1.37 -6.99 23.99
CA CYS A 30 2.31 -6.10 24.67
C CYS A 30 2.04 -4.62 24.40
N TRP A 31 0.77 -4.22 24.35
CA TRP A 31 0.39 -2.82 24.22
C TRP A 31 0.10 -2.23 25.61
N LYS A 32 0.56 -1.00 25.83
CA LYS A 32 0.30 -0.26 27.06
C LYS A 32 -0.91 0.65 26.87
N LYS A 33 -1.93 0.52 27.72
CA LYS A 33 -3.03 1.48 27.76
C LYS A 33 -2.49 2.83 28.28
N VAL A 34 -2.66 3.90 27.51
CA VAL A 34 -2.13 5.24 27.82
C VAL A 34 -3.21 6.17 28.35
N ILE A 35 -4.40 6.10 27.76
CA ILE A 35 -5.55 6.90 28.18
C ILE A 35 -6.83 6.11 27.97
N GLU A 36 -7.78 6.32 28.87
CA GLU A 36 -9.13 5.82 28.78
C GLU A 36 -10.07 6.92 29.25
N LYS A 37 -11.06 7.23 28.42
CA LYS A 37 -12.07 8.24 28.71
C LYS A 37 -13.39 7.83 28.07
N ASN A 38 -14.39 7.57 28.90
CA ASN A 38 -15.68 7.02 28.47
C ASN A 38 -15.49 5.69 27.73
N ASP A 39 -15.93 5.64 26.48
CA ASP A 39 -15.85 4.55 25.52
C ASP A 39 -14.56 4.56 24.68
N LEU A 40 -13.69 5.56 24.85
CA LEU A 40 -12.43 5.67 24.12
C LEU A 40 -11.24 5.20 24.96
N ALA A 41 -10.54 4.19 24.47
CA ALA A 41 -9.25 3.76 25.00
C ALA A 41 -8.17 3.86 23.92
N ILE A 42 -6.98 4.35 24.31
CA ILE A 42 -5.81 4.44 23.43
C ILE A 42 -4.71 3.58 24.02
N TRP A 43 -4.21 2.67 23.18
CA TRP A 43 -3.06 1.83 23.49
C TRP A 43 -1.85 2.26 22.67
N GLN A 44 -0.67 2.10 23.26
CA GLN A 44 0.61 2.39 22.64
C GLN A 44 1.48 1.15 22.63
N LYS A 45 2.05 0.83 21.47
CA LYS A 45 3.07 -0.20 21.34
C LYS A 45 4.35 0.23 22.08
N HIS A 46 5.00 -0.69 22.79
CA HIS A 46 6.29 -0.42 23.42
C HIS A 46 7.37 -0.09 22.38
N ILE A 47 8.36 0.68 22.80
CA ILE A 47 9.46 1.16 21.94
C ILE A 47 10.42 0.05 21.51
N ASN A 48 10.41 -1.09 22.21
CA ASN A 48 11.17 -2.29 21.90
C ASN A 48 10.45 -3.54 22.46
N HIS A 49 11.02 -4.71 22.25
CA HIS A 49 10.42 -6.00 22.66
C HIS A 49 10.97 -6.59 23.97
N ILE A 50 11.87 -5.92 24.71
CA ILE A 50 12.51 -6.51 25.91
C ILE A 50 11.46 -6.95 26.94
N GLU A 51 10.55 -6.06 27.31
CA GLU A 51 9.47 -6.36 28.26
C GLU A 51 8.49 -7.39 27.69
N CYS A 52 8.19 -7.29 26.40
CA CYS A 52 7.28 -8.20 25.71
C CYS A 52 7.81 -9.64 25.66
N ILE A 53 9.11 -9.82 25.45
CA ILE A 53 9.75 -11.14 25.47
C ILE A 53 9.71 -11.72 26.88
N ASN A 54 9.92 -10.90 27.91
CA ASN A 54 9.81 -11.34 29.30
C ASN A 54 8.40 -11.77 29.66
N SER A 55 7.36 -11.06 29.19
CA SER A 55 5.97 -11.42 29.44
C SER A 55 5.57 -12.75 28.79
N ARG A 56 6.29 -13.22 27.76
CA ARG A 56 6.06 -14.56 27.16
C ARG A 56 6.42 -15.74 28.05
N LYS A 57 7.16 -15.51 29.14
CA LYS A 57 7.33 -16.53 30.18
C LYS A 57 6.00 -16.87 30.87
N VAL A 58 5.07 -15.90 30.89
CA VAL A 58 3.73 -16.02 31.48
C VAL A 58 2.70 -16.30 30.37
N TYR A 59 2.70 -15.49 29.31
CA TYR A 59 1.74 -15.55 28.22
C TYR A 59 2.34 -16.25 26.99
N LYS A 60 2.06 -17.55 26.82
CA LYS A 60 2.70 -18.36 25.78
C LYS A 60 2.31 -17.98 24.35
N MET A 61 1.12 -17.39 24.15
CA MET A 61 0.60 -16.97 22.84
C MET A 61 0.15 -15.51 22.88
N PRO A 62 0.19 -14.79 21.74
CA PRO A 62 0.97 -15.13 20.55
C PRO A 62 2.47 -15.07 20.85
N HIS A 63 3.26 -15.93 20.19
CA HIS A 63 4.72 -15.92 20.32
C HIS A 63 5.33 -14.84 19.41
N ILE A 64 6.62 -14.56 19.54
CA ILE A 64 7.34 -13.72 18.56
C ILE A 64 7.66 -14.58 17.33
N CYS A 65 7.37 -14.10 16.13
CA CYS A 65 7.59 -14.85 14.89
C CYS A 65 9.08 -15.18 14.72
N LYS A 66 9.37 -16.40 14.26
CA LYS A 66 10.72 -16.79 13.82
C LYS A 66 10.86 -16.41 12.36
N SER A 67 11.42 -15.24 12.11
CA SER A 67 11.49 -14.67 10.77
C SER A 67 12.91 -14.32 10.43
N ASP A 68 13.46 -14.94 9.38
CA ASP A 68 14.80 -14.64 8.87
C ASP A 68 14.90 -13.22 8.30
N ASN A 69 13.78 -12.65 7.87
CA ASN A 69 13.68 -11.26 7.44
C ASN A 69 12.38 -10.60 7.95
N PRO A 70 12.43 -9.82 9.04
CA PRO A 70 11.25 -9.13 9.58
C PRO A 70 10.66 -8.08 8.63
N ASP A 71 11.45 -7.65 7.63
CA ASP A 71 11.06 -6.67 6.62
C ASP A 71 10.63 -7.31 5.28
N ALA A 72 10.62 -8.64 5.20
CA ALA A 72 10.06 -9.33 4.05
C ALA A 72 8.54 -9.13 3.99
N ALA A 73 8.12 -8.20 3.13
CA ALA A 73 6.72 -7.87 2.91
C ALA A 73 6.05 -8.71 1.80
N TRP A 74 6.83 -9.34 0.91
CA TRP A 74 6.33 -10.11 -0.24
C TRP A 74 6.46 -11.63 -0.05
N TYR A 75 5.52 -12.37 -0.63
CA TYR A 75 5.46 -13.84 -0.69
C TYR A 75 5.62 -14.56 0.67
N LYS A 76 5.26 -13.87 1.76
CA LYS A 76 5.27 -14.41 3.12
C LYS A 76 3.86 -14.79 3.55
N ASN A 77 3.71 -16.01 4.06
CA ASN A 77 2.44 -16.48 4.61
C ASN A 77 2.14 -15.79 5.95
N MET A 78 0.87 -15.57 6.25
CA MET A 78 0.46 -15.00 7.53
C MET A 78 0.64 -16.03 8.65
N GLU A 79 1.07 -15.53 9.81
CA GLU A 79 1.29 -16.33 11.01
C GLU A 79 0.66 -15.60 12.22
N THR A 80 0.09 -16.35 13.16
CA THR A 80 -0.53 -15.83 14.39
C THR A 80 0.52 -15.52 15.47
N CYS A 81 1.46 -14.65 15.14
CA CYS A 81 2.61 -14.27 15.96
C CYS A 81 2.90 -12.77 15.86
N ILE A 82 3.70 -12.25 16.80
CA ILE A 82 4.11 -10.85 16.81
C ILE A 82 5.38 -10.70 15.98
N THR A 83 5.35 -9.81 14.98
CA THR A 83 6.51 -9.48 14.14
C THR A 83 7.66 -8.94 14.99
N PRO A 84 8.85 -9.55 14.95
CA PRO A 84 9.99 -9.08 15.75
C PRO A 84 10.42 -7.67 15.33
N LEU A 85 10.71 -6.83 16.33
CA LEU A 85 11.40 -5.56 16.13
C LEU A 85 12.92 -5.77 16.15
N PRO A 86 13.72 -4.86 15.57
CA PRO A 86 15.17 -4.89 15.71
C PRO A 86 15.59 -4.99 17.17
N GLU A 87 16.57 -5.86 17.44
CA GLU A 87 17.13 -6.03 18.79
C GLU A 87 17.79 -4.74 19.25
N VAL A 88 17.66 -4.48 20.55
CA VAL A 88 18.23 -3.32 21.22
C VAL A 88 19.01 -3.78 22.43
N SER A 89 19.99 -2.97 22.83
CA SER A 89 20.91 -3.30 23.93
C SER A 89 20.32 -2.99 25.31
N SER A 90 19.36 -2.08 25.39
CA SER A 90 18.78 -1.60 26.64
C SER A 90 17.27 -1.33 26.53
N SER A 91 16.59 -1.28 27.67
CA SER A 91 15.13 -1.04 27.75
C SER A 91 14.70 0.33 27.24
N ASP A 92 15.59 1.31 27.27
CA ASP A 92 15.27 2.70 26.93
C ASP A 92 15.53 3.01 25.44
N GLU A 93 16.16 2.09 24.72
CA GLU A 93 16.48 2.22 23.31
C GLU A 93 15.26 1.92 22.43
N VAL A 94 15.03 2.77 21.43
CA VAL A 94 13.92 2.61 20.48
C VAL A 94 14.35 1.68 19.34
N SER A 95 13.67 0.54 19.21
CA SER A 95 13.94 -0.43 18.15
C SER A 95 13.76 0.21 16.78
N GLY A 96 14.81 0.14 15.95
CA GLY A 96 14.81 0.71 14.61
C GLY A 96 15.16 2.21 14.55
N GLY A 97 15.53 2.84 15.66
CA GLY A 97 16.03 4.21 15.73
C GLY A 97 15.06 5.19 16.40
N SER A 98 15.62 6.20 17.07
CA SER A 98 14.83 7.23 17.75
C SER A 98 14.07 8.11 16.76
N LEU A 99 12.84 8.47 17.12
CA LEU A 99 11.98 9.36 16.34
C LEU A 99 12.01 10.78 16.90
N GLU A 100 12.14 11.77 16.03
CA GLU A 100 12.03 13.20 16.38
C GLU A 100 10.71 13.51 17.09
N LYS A 101 10.62 14.57 17.88
CA LYS A 101 9.34 14.97 18.49
C LYS A 101 8.43 15.64 17.45
N TRP A 102 7.13 15.64 17.71
CA TRP A 102 6.21 16.46 16.92
C TRP A 102 6.42 17.95 17.28
N PRO A 103 6.43 18.89 16.32
CA PRO A 103 6.09 18.75 14.90
C PRO A 103 7.23 18.36 13.96
N GLU A 104 8.49 18.40 14.40
CA GLU A 104 9.67 18.15 13.55
C GLU A 104 9.61 16.78 12.86
N ARG A 105 9.02 15.79 13.53
CA ARG A 105 8.76 14.44 12.99
C ARG A 105 8.04 14.44 11.64
N ALA A 106 7.21 15.43 11.32
CA ALA A 106 6.47 15.49 10.06
C ALA A 106 7.40 15.60 8.84
N PHE A 107 8.57 16.21 9.02
CA PHE A 107 9.55 16.45 7.96
C PHE A 107 10.81 15.59 8.12
N ALA A 108 10.97 14.92 9.26
CA ALA A 108 12.05 14.00 9.49
C ALA A 108 11.87 12.70 8.70
N ILE A 109 12.94 12.20 8.11
CA ILE A 109 12.95 10.91 7.42
C ILE A 109 12.89 9.80 8.49
N PRO A 110 11.90 8.89 8.45
CA PRO A 110 11.82 7.80 9.41
C PRO A 110 13.09 6.94 9.39
N PRO A 111 13.71 6.64 10.55
CA PRO A 111 14.97 5.89 10.62
C PRO A 111 14.95 4.56 9.86
N ARG A 112 13.84 3.82 9.89
CA ARG A 112 13.70 2.55 9.14
C ARG A 112 13.69 2.72 7.61
N ILE A 113 13.36 3.92 7.11
CA ILE A 113 13.31 4.23 5.66
C ILE A 113 14.65 4.81 5.18
N VAL A 114 15.53 5.29 6.06
CA VAL A 114 16.85 5.84 5.66
C VAL A 114 17.66 4.81 4.86
N ALA A 115 17.58 3.52 5.22
CA ALA A 115 18.20 2.45 4.45
C ALA A 115 17.63 2.31 3.03
N LEU A 116 16.35 2.63 2.84
CA LEU A 116 15.67 2.60 1.55
C LEU A 116 16.01 3.79 0.65
N LEU A 117 16.46 4.92 1.21
CA LEU A 117 16.92 6.07 0.42
C LEU A 117 18.14 5.76 -0.45
N LYS A 118 18.85 4.67 -0.16
CA LYS A 118 19.92 4.17 -1.04
C LYS A 118 19.38 3.71 -2.39
N TYR A 119 18.11 3.33 -2.44
CA TYR A 119 17.43 2.97 -3.68
C TYR A 119 16.74 4.23 -4.21
N GLN A 120 17.15 4.67 -5.40
CA GLN A 120 16.58 5.85 -6.08
C GLN A 120 15.16 5.61 -6.63
N VAL A 121 14.51 4.52 -6.23
CA VAL A 121 13.22 4.07 -6.76
C VAL A 121 12.33 3.70 -5.58
N TRP A 122 11.15 4.31 -5.53
CA TRP A 122 10.06 3.90 -4.65
C TRP A 122 8.97 3.21 -5.48
N VAL A 123 8.42 2.13 -4.94
CA VAL A 123 7.35 1.35 -5.58
C VAL A 123 6.10 1.48 -4.74
N MET A 124 5.01 1.94 -5.35
CA MET A 124 3.69 1.96 -4.73
C MET A 124 2.85 0.84 -5.35
N ASN A 125 2.35 -0.06 -4.51
CA ASN A 125 1.49 -1.14 -4.97
C ASN A 125 0.05 -0.63 -5.12
N VAL A 126 -0.59 -0.91 -6.25
CA VAL A 126 -1.99 -0.55 -6.49
C VAL A 126 -2.79 -1.81 -6.66
N VAL A 127 -3.74 -2.06 -5.77
CA VAL A 127 -4.65 -3.20 -5.90
C VAL A 127 -6.00 -2.70 -6.39
N PRO A 128 -6.57 -3.35 -7.42
CA PRO A 128 -7.93 -3.09 -7.86
C PRO A 128 -8.92 -3.17 -6.69
N ALA A 129 -9.68 -2.10 -6.44
CA ALA A 129 -10.65 -2.01 -5.34
C ALA A 129 -11.89 -2.90 -5.50
N ILE A 130 -11.86 -3.83 -6.46
CA ILE A 130 -12.95 -4.73 -6.82
C ILE A 130 -13.03 -5.92 -5.86
N ASP A 131 -11.92 -6.20 -5.19
CA ASP A 131 -11.81 -7.21 -4.16
C ASP A 131 -11.53 -6.52 -2.82
N GLN A 132 -12.45 -6.65 -1.86
CA GLN A 132 -12.31 -6.20 -0.46
C GLN A 132 -11.21 -6.93 0.32
N PHE A 133 -10.36 -7.66 -0.37
CA PHE A 133 -9.24 -8.35 0.22
C PHE A 133 -8.26 -7.32 0.78
N GLY A 134 -8.21 -7.23 2.12
CA GLY A 134 -7.31 -6.41 2.96
C GLY A 134 -5.80 -6.61 2.73
N LEU A 135 -5.43 -7.32 1.65
CA LEU A 135 -4.12 -7.91 1.40
C LEU A 135 -2.96 -6.91 1.35
N ILE A 136 -3.17 -5.62 1.04
CA ILE A 136 -2.08 -4.61 1.01
C ILE A 136 -1.72 -4.16 2.43
N TYR A 137 -2.68 -3.58 3.16
CA TYR A 137 -2.39 -2.94 4.44
C TYR A 137 -2.03 -3.98 5.52
N GLU A 138 -2.63 -5.16 5.46
CA GLU A 138 -2.32 -6.26 6.40
C GLU A 138 -0.87 -6.77 6.25
N ARG A 139 -0.19 -6.46 5.14
CA ARG A 139 1.21 -6.85 4.87
C ARG A 139 2.22 -5.72 5.02
N GLY A 140 1.80 -4.53 5.47
CA GLY A 140 2.70 -3.38 5.64
C GLY A 140 3.29 -2.84 4.33
N LEU A 141 2.64 -3.13 3.19
CA LEU A 141 3.03 -2.60 1.88
C LEU A 141 2.64 -1.12 1.78
N ILE A 142 3.51 -0.28 1.22
CA ILE A 142 3.09 1.04 0.73
C ILE A 142 2.27 0.80 -0.53
N GLY A 143 0.98 1.07 -0.44
CA GLY A 143 0.06 0.88 -1.53
C GLY A 143 -1.31 1.47 -1.26
N THR A 144 -2.16 1.43 -2.27
CA THR A 144 -3.54 1.91 -2.18
C THR A 144 -4.47 0.96 -2.94
N TYR A 145 -5.73 0.95 -2.52
CA TYR A 145 -6.79 0.46 -3.36
C TYR A 145 -7.12 1.53 -4.40
N GLN A 146 -7.37 1.12 -5.63
CA GLN A 146 -7.84 2.01 -6.69
C GLN A 146 -8.88 1.30 -7.54
N ASP A 147 -9.99 1.98 -7.83
CA ASP A 147 -10.84 1.63 -8.97
C ASP A 147 -10.30 2.33 -10.22
N TRP A 148 -9.81 1.58 -11.20
CA TRP A 148 -9.26 2.15 -12.44
C TRP A 148 -10.34 2.70 -13.39
N CYS A 149 -11.62 2.52 -13.08
CA CYS A 149 -12.71 3.23 -13.74
C CYS A 149 -12.93 4.64 -13.15
N GLU A 150 -12.28 4.96 -12.02
CA GLU A 150 -12.34 6.25 -11.34
C GLU A 150 -10.97 6.95 -11.38
N ALA A 151 -10.98 8.27 -11.16
CA ALA A 151 -9.74 9.04 -11.10
C ALA A 151 -8.89 8.62 -9.88
N PHE A 152 -7.58 8.47 -10.09
CA PHE A 152 -6.63 8.18 -9.03
C PHE A 152 -6.46 9.41 -8.13
N SER A 153 -6.50 9.22 -6.82
CA SER A 153 -6.29 10.31 -5.85
C SER A 153 -4.81 10.72 -5.75
N THR A 154 -4.30 11.29 -6.84
CA THR A 154 -2.92 11.72 -7.01
C THR A 154 -2.84 12.91 -7.96
N ILE A 155 -1.77 13.69 -7.81
CA ILE A 155 -1.49 14.85 -8.65
C ILE A 155 -1.16 14.36 -10.07
N PRO A 156 -1.62 15.03 -11.13
CA PRO A 156 -1.19 14.70 -12.49
C PRO A 156 0.33 14.72 -12.62
N ARG A 157 0.90 13.84 -13.45
CA ARG A 157 2.36 13.76 -13.70
C ARG A 157 3.19 13.48 -12.43
N THR A 158 2.75 12.51 -11.64
CA THR A 158 3.44 12.08 -10.42
C THR A 158 4.43 10.95 -10.66
N TYR A 159 4.12 10.02 -11.56
CA TYR A 159 4.88 8.77 -11.72
C TYR A 159 5.74 8.77 -12.99
N ASP A 160 6.93 8.17 -12.91
CA ASP A 160 7.83 7.95 -14.05
C ASP A 160 7.63 6.57 -14.70
N LEU A 161 7.10 5.60 -13.96
CA LEU A 161 6.87 4.23 -14.42
C LEU A 161 5.55 3.68 -13.89
N ILE A 162 4.76 3.04 -14.76
CA ILE A 162 3.59 2.24 -14.39
C ILE A 162 3.82 0.81 -14.89
N HIS A 163 3.66 -0.18 -14.02
CA HIS A 163 3.62 -1.58 -14.43
C HIS A 163 2.18 -2.09 -14.31
N ALA A 164 1.57 -2.37 -15.46
CA ALA A 164 0.19 -2.80 -15.58
C ALA A 164 0.13 -4.27 -15.99
N SER A 165 -0.21 -5.15 -15.04
CA SER A 165 -0.37 -6.58 -15.27
C SER A 165 -1.80 -7.00 -14.96
N GLY A 166 -2.51 -7.57 -15.94
CA GLY A 166 -3.88 -8.07 -15.75
C GLY A 166 -4.98 -7.02 -15.54
N VAL A 167 -4.64 -5.74 -15.35
CA VAL A 167 -5.62 -4.66 -15.08
C VAL A 167 -6.75 -4.62 -16.11
N PHE A 168 -6.44 -4.71 -17.40
CA PHE A 168 -7.48 -4.64 -18.44
C PHE A 168 -8.36 -5.88 -18.50
N GLY A 169 -7.87 -7.06 -18.10
CA GLY A 169 -8.71 -8.25 -17.98
C GLY A 169 -9.67 -8.14 -16.79
N ILE A 170 -9.17 -7.58 -15.68
CA ILE A 170 -9.96 -7.35 -14.46
C ILE A 170 -11.09 -6.32 -14.70
N TYR A 171 -10.85 -5.29 -15.52
CA TYR A 171 -11.79 -4.20 -15.76
C TYR A 171 -12.55 -4.29 -17.10
N GLN A 172 -12.37 -5.36 -17.88
CA GLN A 172 -12.91 -5.49 -19.25
C GLN A 172 -14.44 -5.27 -19.34
N ASP A 173 -15.18 -5.71 -18.31
CA ASP A 173 -16.65 -5.65 -18.24
C ASP A 173 -17.15 -4.50 -17.34
N ARG A 174 -16.24 -3.65 -16.84
CA ARG A 174 -16.53 -2.58 -15.87
C ARG A 174 -16.47 -1.20 -16.51
N CYS A 175 -15.45 -0.93 -17.31
CA CYS A 175 -15.30 0.33 -18.03
C CYS A 175 -14.47 0.17 -19.30
N ASP A 176 -14.58 1.16 -20.18
CA ASP A 176 -13.83 1.16 -21.43
C ASP A 176 -12.31 1.29 -21.16
N ILE A 177 -11.52 0.52 -21.91
CA ILE A 177 -10.06 0.54 -21.88
C ILE A 177 -9.47 1.95 -22.01
N THR A 178 -10.15 2.83 -22.75
CA THR A 178 -9.76 4.24 -22.94
C THR A 178 -9.80 5.03 -21.65
N VAL A 179 -10.75 4.76 -20.73
CA VAL A 179 -10.82 5.43 -19.42
C VAL A 179 -9.55 5.14 -18.62
N ILE A 180 -9.17 3.87 -18.56
CA ILE A 180 -7.97 3.40 -17.85
C ILE A 180 -6.71 4.03 -18.46
N LEU A 181 -6.59 4.04 -19.80
CA LEU A 181 -5.44 4.60 -20.50
C LEU A 181 -5.33 6.12 -20.33
N LEU A 182 -6.46 6.85 -20.34
CA LEU A 182 -6.49 8.28 -20.08
C LEU A 182 -6.06 8.60 -18.64
N GLU A 183 -6.46 7.77 -17.68
CA GLU A 183 -6.05 7.93 -16.29
C GLU A 183 -4.55 7.65 -16.12
N MET A 184 -4.02 6.61 -16.77
CA MET A 184 -2.58 6.37 -16.84
C MET A 184 -1.85 7.56 -17.47
N ASP A 185 -2.37 8.16 -18.54
CA ASP A 185 -1.77 9.37 -19.13
C ASP A 185 -1.78 10.54 -18.16
N ARG A 186 -2.90 10.78 -17.45
CA ARG A 186 -3.00 11.89 -16.49
C ARG A 186 -1.91 11.83 -15.42
N ILE A 187 -1.67 10.65 -14.85
CA ILE A 187 -0.75 10.49 -13.71
C ILE A 187 0.71 10.30 -14.11
N LEU A 188 0.98 9.92 -15.36
CA LEU A 188 2.33 9.69 -15.87
C LEU A 188 2.99 11.00 -16.33
N ARG A 189 4.25 11.17 -15.92
CA ARG A 189 5.10 12.27 -16.39
C ARG A 189 5.38 12.15 -17.89
N PRO A 190 5.66 13.27 -18.58
CA PRO A 190 6.27 13.19 -19.89
C PRO A 190 7.50 12.28 -19.88
N GLU A 191 7.69 11.52 -20.95
CA GLU A 191 8.76 10.52 -21.06
C GLU A 191 8.66 9.35 -20.07
N GLY A 192 7.63 9.36 -19.21
CA GLY A 192 7.31 8.23 -18.36
C GLY A 192 6.91 7.01 -19.19
N THR A 193 7.11 5.84 -18.59
CA THR A 193 6.96 4.56 -19.25
C THR A 193 5.83 3.74 -18.63
N VAL A 194 5.09 3.02 -19.46
CA VAL A 194 4.15 2.00 -19.03
C VAL A 194 4.58 0.66 -19.59
N ILE A 195 4.65 -0.34 -18.72
CA ILE A 195 4.87 -1.74 -19.08
C ILE A 195 3.53 -2.45 -18.96
N PHE A 196 2.96 -2.85 -20.07
CA PHE A 196 1.75 -3.65 -20.11
C PHE A 196 2.11 -5.13 -20.28
N ARG A 197 1.50 -6.00 -19.47
CA ARG A 197 1.59 -7.46 -19.62
C ARG A 197 0.21 -8.04 -19.94
N GLY A 198 0.16 -8.93 -20.93
CA GLY A 198 -1.07 -9.61 -21.30
C GLY A 198 -0.97 -10.39 -22.61
N THR A 199 -2.12 -10.81 -23.12
CA THR A 199 -2.22 -11.53 -24.40
C THR A 199 -1.94 -10.59 -25.58
N VAL A 200 -1.45 -11.15 -26.69
CA VAL A 200 -1.15 -10.38 -27.92
C VAL A 200 -2.35 -9.55 -28.38
N GLU A 201 -3.56 -10.13 -28.35
CA GLU A 201 -4.79 -9.46 -28.79
C GLU A 201 -5.07 -8.18 -27.99
N LEU A 202 -4.97 -8.26 -26.66
CA LEU A 202 -5.12 -7.12 -25.76
C LEU A 202 -4.05 -6.06 -26.02
N LEU A 203 -2.78 -6.47 -26.17
CA LEU A 203 -1.68 -5.55 -26.38
C LEU A 203 -1.77 -4.81 -27.73
N VAL A 204 -2.27 -5.46 -28.78
CA VAL A 204 -2.52 -4.81 -30.07
C VAL A 204 -3.61 -3.74 -29.94
N LYS A 205 -4.68 -4.01 -29.17
CA LYS A 205 -5.72 -3.02 -28.87
C LYS A 205 -5.16 -1.82 -28.10
N ILE A 206 -4.38 -2.07 -27.05
CA ILE A 206 -3.71 -1.02 -26.26
C ILE A 206 -2.76 -0.20 -27.15
N LYS A 207 -1.96 -0.86 -27.98
CA LYS A 207 -1.04 -0.21 -28.92
C LYS A 207 -1.77 0.74 -29.85
N SER A 208 -2.87 0.32 -30.46
CA SER A 208 -3.69 1.18 -31.34
C SER A 208 -4.13 2.48 -30.66
N ILE A 209 -4.62 2.39 -29.42
CA ILE A 209 -5.09 3.55 -28.66
C ILE A 209 -3.91 4.44 -28.24
N THR A 210 -2.86 3.85 -27.69
CA THR A 210 -1.68 4.58 -27.21
C THR A 210 -0.92 5.28 -28.35
N ASP A 211 -0.88 4.67 -29.54
CA ASP A 211 -0.35 5.34 -30.75
C ASP A 211 -1.19 6.57 -31.11
N GLY A 212 -2.52 6.50 -30.99
CA GLY A 212 -3.43 7.65 -31.12
C GLY A 212 -3.21 8.74 -30.06
N MET A 213 -2.79 8.36 -28.85
CA MET A 213 -2.36 9.26 -27.77
C MET A 213 -0.93 9.81 -27.98
N ARG A 214 -0.29 9.48 -29.12
CA ARG A 214 1.09 9.84 -29.48
C ARG A 214 2.14 9.21 -28.57
N TRP A 215 1.85 8.10 -27.90
CA TRP A 215 2.86 7.35 -27.17
C TRP A 215 3.71 6.54 -28.14
N LYS A 216 4.98 6.31 -27.82
CA LYS A 216 5.86 5.42 -28.56
C LYS A 216 5.78 4.03 -27.95
N SER A 217 5.19 3.07 -28.66
CA SER A 217 4.91 1.74 -28.11
C SER A 217 5.51 0.60 -28.95
N GLN A 218 6.07 -0.41 -28.28
CA GLN A 218 6.66 -1.61 -28.89
C GLN A 218 6.24 -2.88 -28.15
N ILE A 219 5.82 -3.91 -28.89
CA ILE A 219 5.54 -5.24 -28.34
C ILE A 219 6.83 -6.06 -28.37
N MET A 220 7.11 -6.74 -27.27
CA MET A 220 8.28 -7.55 -27.03
C MET A 220 7.86 -8.93 -26.49
N ASP A 221 8.76 -9.91 -26.63
CA ASP A 221 8.57 -11.22 -26.02
C ASP A 221 8.60 -11.14 -24.49
N HIS A 222 7.94 -12.09 -23.84
CA HIS A 222 8.03 -12.30 -22.40
C HIS A 222 9.47 -12.64 -22.00
N GLU A 223 9.85 -12.36 -20.74
CA GLU A 223 11.20 -12.67 -20.23
C GLU A 223 11.53 -14.17 -20.26
N SER A 224 10.50 -15.01 -20.27
CA SER A 224 10.63 -16.48 -20.38
C SER A 224 10.84 -16.95 -21.82
N GLY A 225 10.81 -16.05 -22.80
CA GLY A 225 11.05 -16.32 -24.21
C GLY A 225 9.83 -16.18 -25.13
N PRO A 226 10.04 -16.37 -26.44
CA PRO A 226 9.06 -16.06 -27.49
C PRO A 226 7.85 -17.00 -27.52
N PHE A 227 7.94 -18.18 -26.88
CA PHE A 227 6.85 -19.16 -26.85
C PHE A 227 5.86 -18.95 -25.70
N ASN A 228 6.12 -17.98 -24.81
CA ASN A 228 5.16 -17.63 -23.78
C ASN A 228 3.91 -16.99 -24.43
N PRO A 229 2.68 -17.41 -24.04
CA PRO A 229 1.44 -16.84 -24.56
C PRO A 229 1.24 -15.38 -24.17
N GLU A 230 1.81 -14.95 -23.04
CA GLU A 230 1.86 -13.55 -22.66
C GLU A 230 3.01 -12.83 -23.34
N LYS A 231 2.80 -11.54 -23.57
CA LYS A 231 3.78 -10.62 -24.15
C LYS A 231 3.85 -9.35 -23.32
N ILE A 232 4.82 -8.51 -23.67
CA ILE A 232 5.06 -7.24 -23.00
C ILE A 232 4.90 -6.14 -24.03
N LEU A 233 4.11 -5.12 -23.73
CA LEU A 233 4.08 -3.88 -24.50
C LEU A 233 4.74 -2.80 -23.65
N LEU A 234 5.89 -2.30 -24.13
CA LEU A 234 6.56 -1.15 -23.57
C LEU A 234 6.05 0.10 -24.28
N ALA A 235 5.42 1.02 -23.55
CA ALA A 235 4.90 2.26 -24.09
C ALA A 235 5.49 3.47 -23.36
N VAL A 236 6.04 4.43 -24.12
CA VAL A 236 6.67 5.63 -23.59
C VAL A 236 5.83 6.84 -23.97
N LYS A 237 5.34 7.57 -22.97
CA LYS A 237 4.58 8.80 -23.17
C LYS A 237 5.48 9.87 -23.77
N THR A 238 5.08 10.44 -24.89
CA THR A 238 5.85 11.53 -25.51
C THR A 238 5.56 12.86 -24.83
N TYR A 239 6.55 13.73 -24.78
CA TYR A 239 6.32 15.14 -24.48
C TYR A 239 5.81 15.84 -25.74
N TRP A 240 4.61 16.40 -25.68
CA TRP A 240 4.08 17.27 -26.72
C TRP A 240 3.27 18.41 -26.08
N THR A 241 3.34 19.59 -26.70
CA THR A 241 2.55 20.76 -26.33
C THR A 241 1.74 21.18 -27.55
N GLY A 242 0.56 21.78 -27.34
CA GLY A 242 -0.21 22.36 -28.43
C GLY A 242 0.54 23.57 -29.00
N GLU A 243 0.43 23.78 -30.31
CA GLU A 243 0.96 25.00 -30.93
C GLU A 243 0.23 26.22 -30.36
N ALA A 244 0.98 27.25 -29.96
CA ALA A 244 0.39 28.50 -29.52
C ALA A 244 -0.38 29.12 -30.70
N THR A 245 -1.70 29.29 -30.56
CA THR A 245 -2.50 30.04 -31.51
C THR A 245 -2.07 31.50 -31.45
N THR A 246 -1.23 31.90 -32.42
CA THR A 246 -0.87 33.30 -32.63
C THR A 246 -2.13 34.02 -33.12
N GLN A 247 -2.91 34.59 -32.20
CA GLN A 247 -3.99 35.50 -32.56
C GLN A 247 -3.33 36.75 -33.15
N LYS A 248 -3.35 36.87 -34.48
CA LYS A 248 -3.09 38.13 -35.16
C LYS A 248 -4.22 39.07 -34.76
N GLN A 249 -3.85 40.10 -34.00
CA GLN A 249 -4.69 41.24 -33.68
C GLN A 249 -4.67 42.14 -34.93
N ASP A 250 -5.71 42.02 -35.76
CA ASP A 250 -6.04 43.00 -36.80
C ASP A 250 -6.94 44.10 -36.21
#